data_AF-A0A2G8LDA3-F1
#
_entry.id   AF-A0A2G8LDA3-F1
#
_cell.length_a   1.000
_cell.length_b   1.000
_cell.length_c   1.000
_cell.angle_alpha   90.00
_cell.angle_beta   90.00
_cell.angle_gamma   90.00
#
_symmetry.space_group_name_H-M   'P 1'
#
loop_
_entity.id
_entity.type
_entity.pdbx_description
1 polymer ?
#
loop_
_entity_poly.entity_id
_entity_poly.type
_entity_poly.pdbx_seq_one_letter_code
_entity_poly.pdbx_strand_id
1 'polypeptide(L)'
;MNPRVNSSVPYTREEKQFTLQMMSYYTNFAKTGNPNVGNEVTFPWDRFTVPGLNILEEKPDFEAIPCARAEFNAFWNYYVLRLVTYSADLSEAEHQWREEFNRWKNDDLPAWRLDFQNYQDSDQCSP
;
A
#
# COMPACT_ATOMS: atom_id res chain seq x y z
N MET A 1 -23.25 4.23 -7.97
CA MET A 1 -24.46 5.07 -7.80
C MET A 1 -24.63 5.33 -6.32
N ASN A 2 -24.36 6.55 -5.84
CA ASN A 2 -24.57 6.93 -4.45
C ASN A 2 -26.05 7.22 -4.21
N PRO A 3 -26.71 6.59 -3.22
CA PRO A 3 -28.07 6.97 -2.85
C PRO A 3 -28.02 8.36 -2.24
N ARG A 4 -28.77 9.29 -2.86
CA ARG A 4 -28.99 10.64 -2.35
C ARG A 4 -29.57 10.52 -0.93
N VAL A 5 -28.97 11.22 0.03
CA VAL A 5 -29.51 11.41 1.38
C VAL A 5 -30.91 11.98 1.23
N ASN A 6 -31.91 11.15 1.50
CA ASN A 6 -33.30 11.54 1.44
C ASN A 6 -33.57 12.41 2.69
N SER A 7 -33.66 13.73 2.50
CA SER A 7 -33.83 14.76 3.54
C SER A 7 -35.18 14.68 4.29
N SER A 8 -35.95 13.61 4.09
CA SER A 8 -37.26 13.36 4.68
C SER A 8 -37.20 12.41 5.89
N VAL A 9 -36.05 11.81 6.19
CA VAL A 9 -35.88 10.99 7.40
C VAL A 9 -35.37 11.89 8.53
N PRO A 10 -36.12 12.07 9.62
CA PRO A 10 -35.62 12.79 10.77
C PRO A 10 -34.46 12.02 11.40
N TYR A 11 -33.34 12.70 11.67
CA TYR A 11 -32.20 12.12 12.37
C TYR A 11 -32.63 11.48 13.70
N THR A 12 -32.05 10.32 13.99
CA THR A 12 -32.31 9.61 15.23
C THR A 12 -31.80 10.42 16.43
N ARG A 13 -32.25 10.05 17.63
CA ARG A 13 -31.78 10.73 18.85
C ARG A 13 -30.29 10.48 19.04
N GLU A 14 -29.85 9.28 18.73
CA GLU A 14 -28.48 8.80 18.85
C GLU A 14 -27.55 9.57 17.90
N GLU A 15 -27.96 9.79 16.65
CA GLU A 15 -27.21 10.59 15.67
C GLU A 15 -27.06 12.06 16.12
N LYS A 16 -28.13 12.63 16.69
CA LYS A 16 -28.09 14.01 17.23
C LYS A 16 -27.15 14.12 18.42
N GLN A 17 -27.18 13.15 19.33
CA GLN A 17 -26.29 13.10 20.49
C GLN A 17 -24.84 12.93 20.05
N PHE A 18 -24.56 12.01 19.13
CA PHE A 18 -23.24 11.82 18.53
C PHE A 18 -22.71 13.10 17.89
N THR A 19 -23.54 13.78 17.08
CA THR A 19 -23.13 15.03 16.42
C THR A 19 -22.86 16.15 17.43
N LEU A 20 -23.64 16.24 18.51
CA LEU A 20 -23.38 17.19 19.61
C LEU A 20 -22.03 16.91 20.28
N GLN A 21 -21.70 15.63 20.54
CA GLN A 21 -20.40 15.25 21.10
C GLN A 21 -19.24 15.60 20.16
N MET A 22 -19.38 15.29 18.86
CA MET A 22 -18.41 15.72 17.83
C MET A 22 -18.19 17.24 17.88
N MET A 23 -19.26 18.03 17.86
CA MET A 23 -19.16 19.49 17.94
C MET A 23 -18.47 19.95 19.24
N SER A 24 -18.71 19.31 20.38
CA SER A 24 -17.99 19.60 21.62
C SER A 24 -16.48 19.37 21.47
N TYR A 25 -16.04 18.22 20.96
CA TYR A 25 -14.60 17.96 20.75
C TYR A 25 -13.95 19.00 19.82
N TYR A 26 -14.57 19.27 18.66
CA TYR A 26 -14.02 20.19 17.67
C TYR A 26 -13.99 21.63 18.20
N THR A 27 -15.02 22.07 18.94
CA THR A 27 -15.05 23.42 19.54
C THR A 27 -14.07 23.56 20.70
N ASN A 28 -13.89 22.53 21.53
CA ASN A 28 -12.88 22.48 22.56
C ASN A 28 -11.47 22.59 21.96
N PHE A 29 -11.18 21.77 20.95
CA PHE A 29 -9.92 21.80 20.24
C PHE A 29 -9.64 23.17 19.61
N ALA A 30 -10.62 23.76 18.93
CA ALA A 30 -10.45 25.09 18.33
C ALA A 30 -10.15 26.19 19.36
N LYS A 31 -10.69 26.08 20.58
CA LYS A 31 -10.48 27.07 21.66
C LYS A 31 -9.18 26.87 22.44
N THR A 32 -8.79 25.62 22.69
CA THR A 32 -7.73 25.31 23.67
C THR A 32 -6.57 24.49 23.10
N GLY A 33 -6.72 23.96 21.89
CA GLY A 33 -5.82 22.95 21.31
C GLY A 33 -5.97 21.57 21.94
N ASN A 34 -6.87 21.38 22.92
CA ASN A 34 -7.16 20.09 23.56
C ASN A 34 -8.66 19.77 23.47
N PRO A 35 -9.07 18.71 22.75
CA PRO A 35 -10.48 18.37 22.56
C PRO A 35 -11.19 17.99 23.88
N ASN A 36 -10.44 17.69 24.95
CA ASN A 36 -10.97 17.32 26.26
C ASN A 36 -11.13 18.51 27.24
N VAL A 37 -10.73 19.72 26.83
CA VAL A 37 -10.77 20.91 27.71
C VAL A 37 -11.81 21.90 27.20
N GLY A 38 -12.89 22.07 27.96
CA GLY A 38 -13.98 22.99 27.65
C GLY A 38 -15.34 22.38 27.97
N ASN A 39 -16.18 22.26 26.95
CA ASN A 39 -17.46 21.55 27.01
C ASN A 39 -17.24 20.09 27.42
N GLU A 40 -18.20 19.52 28.14
CA GLU A 40 -18.15 18.11 28.54
C GLU A 40 -18.16 17.19 27.32
N VAL A 41 -17.31 16.16 27.37
CA VAL A 41 -17.15 15.13 26.36
C VAL A 41 -17.27 13.76 27.03
N THR A 42 -17.88 12.80 26.34
CA THR A 42 -18.21 11.48 26.93
C THR A 42 -17.03 10.52 26.99
N PHE A 43 -16.02 10.70 26.14
CA PHE A 43 -14.85 9.83 26.07
C PHE A 43 -13.55 10.67 25.98
N PRO A 44 -12.47 10.33 26.67
CA PRO A 44 -11.22 11.07 26.54
C PRO A 44 -10.58 10.82 25.16
N TRP A 45 -10.41 11.86 24.37
CA TRP A 45 -9.63 11.81 23.14
C TRP A 45 -8.15 12.03 23.46
N ASP A 46 -7.44 10.92 23.69
CA ASP A 46 -6.02 10.94 23.99
C ASP A 46 -5.17 11.51 22.85
N ARG A 47 -4.05 12.15 23.21
CA ARG A 47 -3.10 12.68 22.24
C ARG A 47 -2.46 11.53 21.46
N PHE A 48 -2.40 11.69 20.14
CA PHE A 48 -1.63 10.79 19.28
C PHE A 48 -0.13 10.83 19.66
N THR A 49 0.43 9.68 20.03
CA THR A 49 1.84 9.51 20.41
C THR A 49 2.46 8.33 19.67
N VAL A 50 3.79 8.29 19.54
CA VAL A 50 4.53 7.10 19.13
C VAL A 50 5.18 6.52 20.39
N PRO A 51 4.93 5.26 20.76
CA PRO A 51 4.31 4.19 19.96
C PRO A 51 2.79 4.00 20.15
N GLY A 52 2.09 4.85 20.91
CA GLY A 52 0.68 4.64 21.26
C GLY A 52 -0.27 4.53 20.06
N LEU A 53 -0.09 5.37 19.03
CA LEU A 53 -0.79 5.35 17.74
C LEU A 53 -2.33 5.30 17.83
N ASN A 54 -2.90 5.75 18.95
CA ASN A 54 -4.33 5.77 19.18
C ASN A 54 -5.00 6.89 18.40
N ILE A 55 -6.10 6.56 17.72
CA ILE A 55 -7.02 7.53 17.13
C ILE A 55 -8.40 7.35 17.75
N LEU A 56 -9.18 8.42 17.80
CA LEU A 56 -10.59 8.33 18.19
C LEU A 56 -11.40 7.77 17.02
N GLU A 57 -12.21 6.76 17.27
CA GLU A 57 -13.19 6.28 16.29
C GLU A 57 -14.46 7.13 16.38
N GLU A 58 -14.86 7.71 15.25
CA GLU A 58 -16.05 8.54 15.13
C GLU A 58 -17.31 7.66 14.91
N LYS A 59 -17.70 6.92 15.95
CA LYS A 59 -18.97 6.19 16.05
C LYS A 59 -19.77 6.66 17.27
N PRO A 60 -21.10 6.41 17.33
CA PRO A 60 -21.92 6.79 18.48
C PRO A 60 -21.33 6.37 19.83
N ASP A 61 -20.70 5.20 19.85
CA ASP A 61 -19.85 4.73 20.94
C ASP A 61 -18.40 5.10 20.61
N PHE A 62 -17.96 6.25 21.09
CA PHE A 62 -16.58 6.70 20.91
C PHE A 62 -15.61 5.72 21.57
N GLU A 63 -14.65 5.24 20.81
CA GLU A 63 -13.59 4.36 21.29
C GLU A 63 -12.23 4.78 20.74
N ALA A 64 -11.15 4.38 21.42
CA ALA A 64 -9.80 4.57 20.92
C ALA A 64 -9.38 3.33 20.12
N ILE A 65 -8.98 3.53 18.86
CA ILE A 65 -8.41 2.48 18.03
C ILE A 65 -6.89 2.63 17.99
N PRO A 66 -6.14 1.63 18.48
CA PRO A 66 -4.69 1.62 18.33
C PRO A 66 -4.31 1.27 16.90
N CYS A 67 -3.22 1.87 16.41
CA CYS A 67 -2.53 1.45 15.20
C CYS A 67 -3.46 1.32 13.97
N ALA A 68 -4.42 2.25 13.82
CA ALA A 68 -5.45 2.14 12.79
C ALA A 68 -4.84 1.96 11.39
N ARG A 69 -5.17 0.81 10.77
CA ARG A 69 -4.67 0.38 9.46
C ARG A 69 -3.14 0.38 9.34
N ALA A 70 -2.41 0.15 10.42
CA ALA A 70 -0.94 0.17 10.42
C ALA A 70 -0.34 -0.81 9.40
N GLU A 71 -0.88 -2.02 9.28
CA GLU A 71 -0.43 -3.00 8.28
C GLU A 71 -0.64 -2.51 6.84
N PHE A 72 -1.80 -1.93 6.55
CA PHE A 72 -2.11 -1.39 5.23
C PHE A 72 -1.22 -0.18 4.90
N ASN A 73 -0.99 0.71 5.87
CA ASN A 73 -0.09 1.84 5.70
C ASN A 73 1.36 1.37 5.51
N ALA A 74 1.79 0.32 6.23
CA ALA A 74 3.11 -0.26 6.05
C ALA A 74 3.27 -0.91 4.67
N PHE A 75 2.22 -1.58 4.16
CA PHE A 75 2.20 -2.11 2.81
C PHE A 75 2.45 -1.03 1.77
N TRP A 76 1.68 0.06 1.79
CA TRP A 76 1.84 1.14 0.79
C TRP A 76 3.12 1.96 0.98
N ASN A 77 3.46 2.30 2.22
CA ASN A 77 4.59 3.18 2.49
C ASN A 77 5.95 2.48 2.42
N TYR A 78 6.01 1.15 2.58
CA TYR A 78 7.28 0.42 2.59
C TYR A 78 7.32 -0.73 1.59
N TYR A 79 6.32 -1.61 1.58
CA TYR A 79 6.37 -2.80 0.75
C TYR A 79 6.28 -2.47 -0.74
N VAL A 80 5.28 -1.68 -1.15
CA VAL A 80 5.07 -1.32 -2.57
C VAL A 80 6.26 -0.54 -3.11
N LEU A 81 6.81 0.41 -2.34
CA LEU A 81 7.99 1.17 -2.77
C LEU A 81 9.19 0.25 -3.02
N ARG A 82 9.48 -0.68 -2.09
CA ARG A 82 10.57 -1.65 -2.27
C ARG A 82 10.33 -2.56 -3.46
N LEU A 83 9.09 -3.04 -3.64
CA LEU A 83 8.72 -3.87 -4.76
C LEU A 83 9.01 -3.17 -6.09
N VAL A 84 8.57 -1.91 -6.22
CA VAL A 84 8.82 -1.10 -7.43
C VAL A 84 10.31 -0.92 -7.66
N THR A 85 11.10 -0.64 -6.61
CA THR A 85 12.56 -0.51 -6.73
C THR A 85 13.20 -1.78 -7.29
N TYR A 86 12.81 -2.96 -6.81
CA TYR A 86 13.37 -4.22 -7.29
C TYR A 86 12.83 -4.65 -8.66
N SER A 87 11.59 -4.30 -8.98
CA SER A 87 10.99 -4.66 -10.26
C SER A 87 11.35 -3.71 -11.39
N ALA A 88 11.96 -2.56 -11.10
CA ALA A 88 12.29 -1.54 -12.11
C ALA A 88 13.19 -2.10 -13.22
N ASP A 89 14.16 -2.95 -12.86
CA ASP A 89 15.13 -3.50 -13.80
C ASP A 89 14.62 -4.74 -14.55
N LEU A 90 13.45 -5.28 -14.19
CA LEU A 90 12.92 -6.51 -14.80
C LEU A 90 12.62 -6.34 -16.30
N SER A 91 12.11 -5.18 -16.70
CA SER A 91 11.83 -4.92 -18.12
C SER A 91 13.10 -4.86 -18.96
N GLU A 92 14.17 -4.31 -18.40
CA GLU A 92 15.47 -4.23 -19.07
C GLU A 92 16.14 -5.60 -19.13
N ALA A 93 16.11 -6.36 -18.03
CA ALA A 93 16.61 -7.73 -17.99
C ALA A 93 15.87 -8.64 -18.99
N GLU A 94 14.55 -8.51 -19.11
CA GLU A 94 13.75 -9.23 -20.11
C GLU A 94 14.13 -8.84 -21.54
N HIS A 95 14.35 -7.54 -21.78
CA HIS A 95 14.77 -7.03 -23.08
C HIS A 95 16.13 -7.61 -23.49
N GLN A 96 17.13 -7.51 -22.62
CA GLN A 96 18.48 -8.02 -22.85
C GLN A 96 18.47 -9.52 -23.10
N TRP A 97 17.78 -10.28 -22.25
CA TRP A 97 17.66 -11.73 -22.43
C TRP A 97 17.07 -12.09 -23.79
N ARG A 98 16.02 -11.38 -24.22
CA ARG A 98 15.36 -11.63 -25.51
C ARG A 98 16.31 -11.35 -26.69
N GLU A 99 17.10 -10.30 -26.62
CA GLU A 99 18.09 -9.97 -27.65
C GLU A 99 19.23 -11.01 -27.71
N GLU A 100 19.81 -11.35 -26.56
CA GLU A 100 20.87 -12.36 -26.47
C GLU A 100 20.40 -13.72 -26.94
N PHE A 101 19.17 -14.12 -26.55
CA PHE A 101 18.57 -15.37 -26.99
C PHE A 101 18.37 -15.40 -28.51
N ASN A 102 17.91 -14.30 -29.10
CA ASN A 102 17.73 -14.20 -30.55
C ASN A 102 19.06 -14.29 -31.29
N ARG A 103 20.10 -13.59 -30.81
CA ARG A 103 21.46 -13.68 -31.38
C ARG A 103 21.98 -15.11 -31.30
N TRP A 104 21.92 -15.71 -30.11
CA TRP A 104 22.37 -17.09 -29.91
C TRP A 104 21.64 -18.06 -30.84
N LYS A 105 20.31 -17.96 -30.93
CA LYS A 105 19.49 -18.88 -31.71
C LYS A 105 19.74 -18.77 -33.21
N ASN A 106 19.91 -17.56 -33.72
CA ASN A 106 19.95 -17.29 -35.15
C ASN A 106 21.37 -17.24 -35.72
N ASP A 107 22.36 -16.85 -34.92
CA ASP A 107 23.74 -16.62 -35.37
C ASP A 107 24.69 -17.66 -34.76
N ASP A 108 24.78 -17.70 -33.43
CA ASP A 108 25.78 -18.52 -32.74
C ASP A 108 25.47 -20.03 -32.86
N LEU A 109 24.19 -20.42 -32.78
CA LEU A 109 23.77 -21.82 -32.82
C LEU A 109 23.95 -22.46 -34.20
N PRO A 110 23.61 -21.81 -35.33
CA PRO A 110 23.93 -22.36 -36.66
C PRO A 110 25.44 -22.43 -36.92
N ALA A 111 26.21 -21.41 -36.53
CA ALA A 111 27.66 -21.42 -36.66
C ALA A 111 28.28 -22.58 -35.85
N TRP A 112 27.86 -22.73 -34.59
CA TRP A 112 28.30 -23.84 -33.74
C TRP A 112 27.93 -25.21 -34.33
N ARG A 113 26.73 -25.38 -34.90
CA ARG A 113 26.33 -26.63 -35.54
C ARG A 113 27.23 -26.99 -36.72
N LEU A 114 27.59 -26.00 -37.54
CA LEU A 114 28.48 -26.19 -38.67
C LEU A 114 29.88 -26.61 -38.19
N ASP A 115 30.44 -25.90 -37.21
CA ASP A 115 31.76 -26.21 -36.65
C ASP A 115 31.78 -27.58 -35.98
N PHE A 116 30.71 -27.93 -35.26
CA PHE A 116 30.58 -29.24 -34.62
C PHE A 116 30.51 -30.38 -35.63
N GLN A 117 29.75 -30.21 -36.72
CA GLN A 117 29.71 -31.18 -37.82
C GLN A 117 31.09 -31.35 -38.46
N ASN A 118 31.78 -30.25 -38.77
CA ASN A 118 33.13 -30.29 -39.31
C ASN A 118 34.11 -31.03 -38.39
N TYR A 119 33.98 -30.85 -37.06
CA TYR A 119 34.78 -31.59 -36.10
C TYR A 119 34.47 -33.09 -36.10
N GLN A 120 33.19 -33.48 -36.14
CA GLN A 120 32.78 -34.89 -36.20
C GLN A 120 33.26 -35.59 -37.48
N ASP A 121 33.28 -34.88 -38.60
CA ASP A 121 33.74 -35.40 -39.90
C ASP A 121 35.28 -35.42 -40.02
N SER A 122 35.98 -34.63 -39.20
CA SER A 122 37.43 -34.67 -39.13
C SER A 122 37.89 -35.92 -38.38
N ASP A 123 38.67 -36.78 -39.06
CA ASP A 123 39.17 -38.08 -38.55
C ASP A 123 40.28 -37.91 -37.50
N GLN A 124 40.05 -37.09 -36.48
CA GLN A 124 41.00 -36.71 -35.42
C GLN A 124 41.02 -37.71 -34.25
N CYS A 125 40.14 -38.72 -34.24
CA CYS A 125 40.17 -39.82 -33.27
C CYS A 125 40.78 -41.09 -33.88
N SER A 126 42.02 -40.99 -34.35
CA SER A 126 42.87 -42.17 -34.56
C SER A 126 43.74 -42.39 -33.30
N PRO A 127 43.79 -43.61 -32.73
CA PRO A 127 44.58 -43.91 -31.53
C PRO A 127 46.10 -43.81 -31.75
#